data_AF-A0A838YVU9-F1
#
_entry.id   AF-A0A838YVU9-F1
#
_cell.length_a   1.000
_cell.length_b   1.000
_cell.length_c   1.000
_cell.angle_alpha   90.00
_cell.angle_beta   90.00
_cell.angle_gamma   90.00
#
_symmetry.space_group_name_H-M   'P 1'
#
loop_
_entity.id
_entity.type
_entity.pdbx_description
1 polymer ?
#
loop_
_entity_poly.entity_id
_entity_poly.type
_entity_poly.pdbx_seq_one_letter_code
_entity_poly.pdbx_strand_id
1 'polypeptide(L)'
;MAKSFSSLVMAAARAGARASRQAAAERKRQIRANERYQKQQLRESIRYEKENLKYEKQLEKQRREQYIKDMVDEAEEATEKSNNLFNYLTSGIIKETLEIDDTVVFDNLKPKYKPPRFKSKLSDNLIPLATEMPVENTYIEKAGKMPFLGRYIGFIKKKWEVKIEKAKEKYTEDYSNWNLSVTQIEDLKRQLTIDIAIEKEEFNSTVEQYKKDYHEKCEEINDFQKLYFEGDEDAVISYASIVLENSNYLEDWEREIKIGYSKDSKEILVEFKLPTLTIIPEELDFKYSKTKDDLIIKKRKPSEISQAYSMLIASLALRTIHEIAESDQANKILIISFNGFVEHLNPSNGKTEFPTILSLTTSKEKFLEIKLDKIDPIKCIKGLSANVSSSPSEFVPVKPIREFSMIDKRFVEEENAISLLDTRPNLMDLNPFEFENLVSNLFGKMGLETKQTRTTKDGGVDAIAFDTRPVLGGKLVIQAKRYKNTVGVSAVRDLYGTMINEGASKGILVSTSSYGTDAFEFSKDKPIELIDGRGLLYLLDEVGVKAKIIMPS
;
A
#
# COMPACT_ATOMS: atom_id res chain seq x y z
N MET A 1 -116.57 48.84 37.78
CA MET A 1 -115.10 48.89 37.92
C MET A 1 -114.42 47.52 38.06
N ALA A 2 -115.08 46.38 37.74
CA ALA A 2 -114.51 45.03 37.90
C ALA A 2 -114.10 44.31 36.60
N LYS A 3 -114.48 44.83 35.41
CA LYS A 3 -114.16 44.21 34.11
C LYS A 3 -112.77 44.59 33.55
N SER A 4 -112.12 45.63 34.07
CA SER A 4 -110.83 46.15 33.56
C SER A 4 -109.62 45.36 34.09
N PHE A 5 -109.58 45.04 35.39
CA PHE A 5 -108.44 44.34 36.04
C PHE A 5 -108.33 42.87 35.62
N SER A 6 -109.47 42.17 35.42
CA SER A 6 -109.50 40.78 34.93
C SER A 6 -108.95 40.64 33.51
N SER A 7 -109.21 41.62 32.64
CA SER A 7 -108.70 41.62 31.26
C SER A 7 -107.17 41.82 31.20
N LEU A 8 -106.62 42.63 32.11
CA LEU A 8 -105.20 42.99 32.17
C LEU A 8 -104.37 41.86 32.81
N VAL A 9 -104.90 41.20 33.85
CA VAL A 9 -104.31 39.99 34.45
C VAL A 9 -104.37 38.79 33.50
N MET A 10 -105.48 38.61 32.78
CA MET A 10 -105.58 37.58 31.72
C MET A 10 -104.66 37.87 30.53
N ALA A 11 -104.46 39.13 30.15
CA ALA A 11 -103.52 39.52 29.10
C ALA A 11 -102.06 39.31 29.53
N ALA A 12 -101.69 39.65 30.77
CA ALA A 12 -100.36 39.40 31.34
C ALA A 12 -100.09 37.90 31.52
N ALA A 13 -101.06 37.10 31.97
CA ALA A 13 -100.94 35.64 32.07
C ALA A 13 -100.84 34.97 30.69
N ARG A 14 -101.58 35.46 29.68
CA ARG A 14 -101.45 35.01 28.28
C ARG A 14 -100.12 35.44 27.65
N ALA A 15 -99.61 36.62 27.99
CA ALA A 15 -98.31 37.12 27.53
C ALA A 15 -97.16 36.34 28.19
N GLY A 16 -97.22 36.07 29.50
CA GLY A 16 -96.26 35.22 30.21
C GLY A 16 -96.29 33.75 29.75
N ALA A 17 -97.47 33.20 29.47
CA ALA A 17 -97.60 31.87 28.87
C ALA A 17 -97.11 31.82 27.41
N ARG A 18 -97.29 32.88 26.62
CA ARG A 18 -96.72 33.01 25.26
C ARG A 18 -95.20 33.17 25.31
N ALA A 19 -94.67 34.01 26.19
CA ALA A 19 -93.24 34.22 26.39
C ALA A 19 -92.55 32.95 26.90
N SER A 20 -93.17 32.22 27.85
CA SER A 20 -92.68 30.91 28.33
C SER A 20 -92.71 29.85 27.22
N ARG A 21 -93.76 29.80 26.38
CA ARG A 21 -93.81 28.91 25.21
C ARG A 21 -92.78 29.30 24.14
N GLN A 22 -92.55 30.60 23.91
CA GLN A 22 -91.53 31.10 22.98
C GLN A 22 -90.12 30.78 23.49
N ALA A 23 -89.81 31.05 24.76
CA ALA A 23 -88.54 30.69 25.39
C ALA A 23 -88.32 29.17 25.41
N ALA A 24 -89.35 28.37 25.68
CA ALA A 24 -89.26 26.90 25.60
C ALA A 24 -89.06 26.40 24.16
N ALA A 25 -89.71 27.03 23.18
CA ALA A 25 -89.51 26.73 21.76
C ALA A 25 -88.11 27.13 21.28
N GLU A 26 -87.59 28.26 21.76
CA GLU A 26 -86.25 28.78 21.45
C GLU A 26 -85.15 27.94 22.11
N ARG A 27 -85.33 27.52 23.36
CA ARG A 27 -84.45 26.55 24.04
C ARG A 27 -84.44 25.20 23.32
N LYS A 28 -85.60 24.71 22.84
CA LYS A 28 -85.66 23.50 21.99
C LYS A 28 -84.97 23.69 20.64
N ARG A 29 -85.04 24.89 20.04
CA ARG A 29 -84.31 25.22 18.79
C ARG A 29 -82.80 25.26 19.03
N GLN A 30 -82.33 25.88 20.11
CA GLN A 30 -80.93 25.92 20.50
C GLN A 30 -80.37 24.52 20.79
N ILE A 31 -81.10 23.67 21.53
CA ILE A 31 -80.70 22.28 21.78
C ILE A 31 -80.58 21.52 20.44
N ARG A 32 -81.57 21.62 19.56
CA ARG A 32 -81.51 20.98 18.22
C ARG A 32 -80.39 21.55 17.34
N ALA A 33 -80.08 22.84 17.47
CA ALA A 33 -78.96 23.47 16.75
C ALA A 33 -77.61 22.95 17.26
N ASN A 34 -77.43 22.86 18.59
CA ASN A 34 -76.24 22.27 19.20
C ASN A 34 -76.09 20.77 18.87
N GLU A 35 -77.18 19.99 18.92
CA GLU A 35 -77.15 18.57 18.51
C GLU A 35 -76.78 18.41 17.03
N ARG A 36 -77.28 19.30 16.15
CA ARG A 36 -76.89 19.31 14.73
C ARG A 36 -75.42 19.68 14.55
N TYR A 37 -74.94 20.68 15.27
CA TYR A 37 -73.54 21.12 15.25
C TYR A 37 -72.60 20.02 15.75
N GLN A 38 -72.91 19.38 16.88
CA GLN A 38 -72.14 18.24 17.41
C GLN A 38 -72.15 17.04 16.43
N LYS A 39 -73.30 16.73 15.82
CA LYS A 39 -73.37 15.67 14.78
C LYS A 39 -72.58 16.04 13.53
N GLN A 40 -72.50 17.32 13.15
CA GLN A 40 -71.70 17.78 12.03
C GLN A 40 -70.21 17.67 12.33
N GLN A 41 -69.75 18.16 13.49
CA GLN A 41 -68.36 18.02 13.94
C GLN A 41 -67.93 16.55 14.02
N LEU A 42 -68.79 15.67 14.55
CA LEU A 42 -68.51 14.23 14.59
C LEU A 42 -68.42 13.60 13.19
N ARG A 43 -69.23 14.06 12.23
CA ARG A 43 -69.14 13.59 10.84
C ARG A 43 -67.85 14.07 10.15
N GLU A 44 -67.46 15.31 10.40
CA GLU A 44 -66.22 15.89 9.90
C GLU A 44 -64.99 15.19 10.50
N SER A 45 -64.99 14.90 11.82
CA SER A 45 -63.91 14.16 12.48
C SER A 45 -63.78 12.73 11.95
N ILE A 46 -64.91 12.01 11.78
CA ILE A 46 -64.91 10.65 11.20
C ILE A 46 -64.44 10.67 9.73
N ARG A 47 -64.80 11.70 8.97
CA ARG A 47 -64.33 11.85 7.58
C ARG A 47 -62.82 12.07 7.54
N TYR A 48 -62.32 12.97 8.39
CA TYR A 48 -60.90 13.29 8.51
C TYR A 48 -60.09 12.05 8.93
N GLU A 49 -60.55 11.30 9.94
CA GLU A 49 -59.91 10.07 10.39
C GLU A 49 -59.85 9.01 9.27
N LYS A 50 -60.92 8.87 8.47
CA LYS A 50 -60.93 7.98 7.30
C LYS A 50 -59.98 8.44 6.18
N GLU A 51 -59.86 9.74 5.94
CA GLU A 51 -58.93 10.30 4.97
C GLU A 51 -57.47 10.09 5.43
N ASN A 52 -57.17 10.31 6.71
CA ASN A 52 -55.84 10.02 7.29
C ASN A 52 -55.49 8.54 7.21
N LEU A 53 -56.40 7.62 7.57
CA LEU A 53 -56.15 6.19 7.48
C LEU A 53 -55.88 5.73 6.03
N LYS A 54 -56.54 6.35 5.05
CA LYS A 54 -56.27 6.08 3.63
C LYS A 54 -54.89 6.62 3.21
N TYR A 55 -54.54 7.81 3.66
CA TYR A 55 -53.25 8.44 3.40
C TYR A 55 -52.10 7.62 4.00
N GLU A 56 -52.21 7.19 5.25
CA GLU A 56 -51.21 6.34 5.91
C GLU A 56 -51.00 5.01 5.17
N LYS A 57 -52.08 4.36 4.72
CA LYS A 57 -51.99 3.14 3.90
C LYS A 57 -51.32 3.38 2.54
N GLN A 58 -51.56 4.53 1.91
CA GLN A 58 -50.87 4.91 0.67
C GLN A 58 -49.37 5.15 0.93
N LEU A 59 -49.04 5.85 2.01
CA LEU A 59 -47.65 6.11 2.39
C LEU A 59 -46.91 4.82 2.75
N GLU A 60 -47.56 3.89 3.46
CA GLU A 60 -47.00 2.58 3.78
C GLU A 60 -46.76 1.75 2.51
N LYS A 61 -47.70 1.76 1.56
CA LYS A 61 -47.54 1.12 0.25
C LYS A 61 -46.36 1.72 -0.52
N GLN A 62 -46.24 3.04 -0.59
CA GLN A 62 -45.13 3.73 -1.25
C GLN A 62 -43.79 3.38 -0.60
N ARG A 63 -43.70 3.40 0.74
CA ARG A 63 -42.49 2.99 1.47
C ARG A 63 -42.10 1.54 1.17
N ARG A 64 -43.08 0.63 1.11
CA ARG A 64 -42.82 -0.77 0.77
C ARG A 64 -42.35 -0.93 -0.68
N GLU A 65 -42.94 -0.20 -1.62
CA GLU A 65 -42.51 -0.22 -3.03
C GLU A 65 -41.08 0.33 -3.18
N GLN A 66 -40.76 1.42 -2.49
CA GLN A 66 -39.43 2.00 -2.48
C GLN A 66 -38.39 1.05 -1.85
N TYR A 67 -38.70 0.48 -0.68
CA TYR A 67 -37.84 -0.51 -0.04
C TYR A 67 -37.55 -1.71 -0.96
N ILE A 68 -38.58 -2.27 -1.62
CA ILE A 68 -38.39 -3.37 -2.57
C ILE A 68 -37.50 -2.96 -3.74
N LYS A 69 -37.65 -1.71 -4.22
CA LYS A 69 -36.79 -1.18 -5.28
C LYS A 69 -35.34 -1.08 -4.81
N ASP A 70 -35.10 -0.47 -3.66
CA ASP A 70 -33.77 -0.30 -3.09
C ASP A 70 -33.07 -1.66 -2.90
N MET A 71 -33.79 -2.69 -2.44
CA MET A 71 -33.26 -4.06 -2.30
C MET A 71 -32.96 -4.76 -3.64
N VAL A 72 -33.73 -4.45 -4.70
CA VAL A 72 -33.45 -4.97 -6.04
C VAL A 72 -32.22 -4.27 -6.61
N ASP A 73 -32.13 -2.96 -6.48
CA ASP A 73 -31.01 -2.15 -6.94
C ASP A 73 -29.71 -2.60 -6.22
N GLU A 74 -29.73 -2.83 -4.90
CA GLU A 74 -28.60 -3.38 -4.13
C GLU A 74 -28.16 -4.77 -4.62
N ALA A 75 -29.13 -5.64 -4.95
CA ALA A 75 -28.83 -6.97 -5.49
C ALA A 75 -28.19 -6.90 -6.88
N GLU A 76 -28.64 -5.98 -7.73
CA GLU A 76 -28.05 -5.74 -9.05
C GLU A 76 -26.62 -5.20 -8.94
N GLU A 77 -26.38 -4.21 -8.07
CA GLU A 77 -25.05 -3.66 -7.80
C GLU A 77 -24.08 -4.72 -7.26
N ALA A 78 -24.51 -5.56 -6.32
CA ALA A 78 -23.70 -6.66 -5.79
C ALA A 78 -23.35 -7.70 -6.88
N THR A 79 -24.30 -7.99 -7.77
CA THR A 79 -24.10 -8.89 -8.91
C THR A 79 -23.10 -8.31 -9.90
N GLU A 80 -23.21 -7.04 -10.23
CA GLU A 80 -22.28 -6.34 -11.11
C GLU A 80 -20.86 -6.33 -10.52
N LYS A 81 -20.72 -5.95 -9.25
CA LYS A 81 -19.42 -5.92 -8.56
C LYS A 81 -18.73 -7.28 -8.58
N SER A 82 -19.45 -8.35 -8.23
CA SER A 82 -18.90 -9.71 -8.22
C SER A 82 -18.46 -10.17 -9.62
N ASN A 83 -19.28 -9.91 -10.65
CA ASN A 83 -18.95 -10.30 -12.02
C ASN A 83 -17.80 -9.46 -12.61
N ASN A 84 -17.72 -8.18 -12.29
CA ASN A 84 -16.62 -7.31 -12.70
C ASN A 84 -15.30 -7.79 -12.09
N LEU A 85 -15.27 -8.09 -10.79
CA LEU A 85 -14.09 -8.67 -10.14
C LEU A 85 -13.69 -10.01 -10.77
N PHE A 86 -14.65 -10.92 -10.99
CA PHE A 86 -14.40 -12.20 -11.65
C PHE A 86 -13.79 -12.04 -13.06
N ASN A 87 -14.34 -11.12 -13.86
CA ASN A 87 -13.85 -10.85 -15.21
C ASN A 87 -12.46 -10.19 -15.20
N TYR A 88 -12.20 -9.30 -14.23
CA TYR A 88 -10.91 -8.69 -14.02
C TYR A 88 -9.83 -9.73 -13.67
N LEU A 89 -10.09 -10.60 -12.68
CA LEU A 89 -9.14 -11.63 -12.24
C LEU A 89 -8.85 -12.68 -13.33
N THR A 90 -9.78 -12.90 -14.27
CA THR A 90 -9.62 -13.87 -15.35
C THR A 90 -9.04 -13.30 -16.64
N SER A 91 -9.23 -12.01 -16.92
CA SER A 91 -8.85 -11.43 -18.22
C SER A 91 -8.42 -9.96 -18.20
N GLY A 92 -8.61 -9.27 -17.08
CA GLY A 92 -8.30 -7.84 -16.93
C GLY A 92 -6.84 -7.56 -16.62
N ILE A 93 -6.19 -8.39 -15.79
CA ILE A 93 -4.83 -8.16 -15.28
C ILE A 93 -3.80 -7.92 -16.42
N ILE A 94 -3.82 -8.76 -17.46
CA ILE A 94 -2.90 -8.62 -18.59
C ILE A 94 -3.23 -7.39 -19.45
N LYS A 95 -4.51 -7.01 -19.55
CA LYS A 95 -4.89 -5.83 -20.32
C LYS A 95 -4.45 -4.55 -19.63
N GLU A 96 -4.61 -4.48 -18.31
CA GLU A 96 -4.24 -3.31 -17.51
C GLU A 96 -2.73 -3.06 -17.54
N THR A 97 -1.89 -4.09 -17.36
CA THR A 97 -0.43 -3.92 -17.40
C THR A 97 0.05 -3.42 -18.76
N LEU A 98 -0.60 -3.79 -19.88
CA LEU A 98 -0.24 -3.32 -21.21
C LEU A 98 -0.59 -1.84 -21.47
N GLU A 99 -1.40 -1.22 -20.61
CA GLU A 99 -1.76 0.20 -20.70
C GLU A 99 -0.85 1.10 -19.84
N ILE A 100 -0.02 0.51 -18.98
CA ILE A 100 0.83 1.19 -18.02
C ILE A 100 2.28 1.01 -18.46
N ASP A 101 3.07 2.09 -18.43
CA ASP A 101 4.52 2.01 -18.57
C ASP A 101 5.12 1.88 -17.16
N ASP A 102 5.66 0.71 -16.85
CA ASP A 102 6.20 0.38 -15.52
C ASP A 102 7.63 0.93 -15.30
N THR A 103 8.16 1.70 -16.26
CA THR A 103 9.48 2.31 -16.18
C THR A 103 9.57 3.33 -15.06
N VAL A 104 10.53 3.13 -14.14
CA VAL A 104 10.77 4.08 -13.04
C VAL A 104 11.55 5.29 -13.55
N VAL A 105 10.91 6.46 -13.46
CA VAL A 105 11.57 7.75 -13.70
C VAL A 105 12.31 8.18 -12.42
N PHE A 106 13.64 8.04 -12.40
CA PHE A 106 14.47 8.35 -11.22
C PHE A 106 14.24 9.75 -10.65
N ASP A 107 14.01 10.76 -11.50
CA ASP A 107 13.72 12.12 -11.04
C ASP A 107 12.43 12.22 -10.20
N ASN A 108 11.46 11.32 -10.42
CA ASN A 108 10.23 11.28 -9.62
C ASN A 108 10.47 10.71 -8.21
N LEU A 109 11.58 9.98 -8.00
CA LEU A 109 11.99 9.49 -6.68
C LEU A 109 12.62 10.60 -5.83
N LYS A 110 13.07 11.70 -6.45
CA LYS A 110 13.66 12.83 -5.72
C LYS A 110 12.59 13.53 -4.87
N PRO A 111 12.93 13.94 -3.63
CA PRO A 111 11.98 14.65 -2.79
C PRO A 111 11.50 15.95 -3.45
N LYS A 112 10.28 16.39 -3.13
CA LYS A 112 9.79 17.70 -3.60
C LYS A 112 10.38 18.82 -2.73
N TYR A 113 11.07 19.78 -3.35
CA TYR A 113 11.66 20.91 -2.64
C TYR A 113 10.57 21.84 -2.05
N LYS A 114 10.47 21.88 -0.71
CA LYS A 114 9.50 22.70 0.04
C LYS A 114 10.21 23.33 1.25
N PRO A 115 10.95 24.44 1.05
CA PRO A 115 11.72 25.05 2.12
C PRO A 115 10.80 25.58 3.25
N PRO A 116 11.26 25.55 4.51
CA PRO A 116 10.51 26.14 5.62
C PRO A 116 10.29 27.64 5.37
N ARG A 117 9.21 28.20 5.92
CA ARG A 117 8.86 29.62 5.78
C ARG A 117 9.03 30.31 7.12
N PHE A 118 9.66 31.48 7.11
CA PHE A 118 9.86 32.27 8.32
C PHE A 118 8.51 32.74 8.86
N LYS A 119 8.27 32.49 10.14
CA LYS A 119 7.15 33.05 10.90
C LYS A 119 7.72 33.52 12.25
N SER A 120 7.80 34.83 12.42
CA SER A 120 8.19 35.44 13.70
C SER A 120 7.24 34.97 14.80
N LYS A 121 7.80 34.50 15.92
CA LYS A 121 6.99 34.18 17.11
C LYS A 121 6.70 35.43 17.93
N LEU A 122 7.49 36.48 17.73
CA LEU A 122 7.38 37.77 18.37
C LEU A 122 6.36 38.64 17.62
N SER A 123 5.32 39.12 18.33
CA SER A 123 4.30 40.03 17.80
C SER A 123 4.58 41.47 18.23
N ASP A 124 4.30 42.45 17.36
CA ASP A 124 4.48 43.89 17.63
C ASP A 124 3.72 44.42 18.87
N ASN A 125 2.75 43.66 19.38
CA ASN A 125 1.92 44.02 20.53
C ASN A 125 2.66 44.03 21.89
N LEU A 126 3.95 43.69 21.92
CA LEU A 126 4.76 43.64 23.15
C LEU A 126 5.31 45.00 23.59
N ILE A 127 5.23 46.04 22.74
CA ILE A 127 5.77 47.37 23.04
C ILE A 127 4.64 48.28 23.60
N PRO A 128 4.75 48.79 24.85
CA PRO A 128 3.79 49.73 25.40
C PRO A 128 3.71 51.02 24.56
N LEU A 129 2.51 51.58 24.40
CA LEU A 129 2.33 52.88 23.76
C LEU A 129 3.04 53.96 24.59
N ALA A 130 3.83 54.82 23.93
CA ALA A 130 4.54 55.90 24.61
C ALA A 130 3.54 56.85 25.31
N THR A 131 3.82 57.18 26.57
CA THR A 131 3.06 58.17 27.35
C THR A 131 3.40 59.58 26.91
N GLU A 132 2.45 60.51 27.03
CA GLU A 132 2.65 61.91 26.66
C GLU A 132 3.70 62.60 27.54
N MET A 133 4.55 63.43 26.94
CA MET A 133 5.62 64.15 27.63
C MET A 133 5.04 65.17 28.63
N PRO A 134 5.41 65.13 29.93
CA PRO A 134 5.00 66.14 30.90
C PRO A 134 5.51 67.53 30.50
N VAL A 135 4.66 68.56 30.57
CA VAL A 135 5.01 69.95 30.21
C VAL A 135 4.97 70.83 31.45
N GLU A 136 6.10 71.42 31.84
CA GLU A 136 6.27 72.19 33.09
C GLU A 136 5.19 73.26 33.32
N ASN A 137 4.84 74.01 32.26
CA ASN A 137 3.83 75.07 32.33
C ASN A 137 2.47 74.57 32.82
N THR A 138 2.08 73.33 32.49
CA THR A 138 0.77 72.78 32.89
C THR A 138 0.70 72.49 34.40
N TYR A 139 1.83 72.18 35.04
CA TYR A 139 1.93 71.94 36.49
C TYR A 139 1.93 73.27 37.26
N ILE A 140 2.65 74.27 36.74
CA ILE A 140 2.70 75.62 37.29
C ILE A 140 1.33 76.32 37.19
N GLU A 141 0.63 76.16 36.06
CA GLU A 141 -0.73 76.68 35.87
C GLU A 141 -1.74 76.04 36.83
N LYS A 142 -1.69 74.71 37.03
CA LYS A 142 -2.53 74.00 38.00
C LYS A 142 -2.24 74.40 39.45
N ALA A 143 -1.02 74.79 39.78
CA ALA A 143 -0.67 75.32 41.10
C ALA A 143 -1.33 76.69 41.38
N GLY A 144 -1.69 77.43 40.33
CA GLY A 144 -2.42 78.68 40.37
C GLY A 144 -1.51 79.91 40.42
N LYS A 145 -1.99 81.04 39.86
CA LYS A 145 -1.26 82.32 39.83
C LYS A 145 -1.09 82.91 41.24
N MET A 146 -0.07 83.74 41.43
CA MET A 146 0.23 84.38 42.72
C MET A 146 -0.99 85.16 43.26
N PRO A 147 -1.47 84.91 44.49
CA PRO A 147 -2.55 85.68 45.09
C PRO A 147 -2.16 87.15 45.27
N PHE A 148 -3.04 88.09 44.93
CA PHE A 148 -2.79 89.55 44.97
C PHE A 148 -2.23 90.04 46.33
N LEU A 149 -2.77 89.52 47.44
CA LEU A 149 -2.31 89.84 48.81
C LEU A 149 -0.92 89.27 49.16
N GLY A 150 -0.44 88.26 48.43
CA GLY A 150 0.90 87.71 48.60
C GLY A 150 2.02 88.69 48.25
N ARG A 151 1.72 89.80 47.54
CA ARG A 151 2.71 90.83 47.21
C ARG A 151 3.07 91.71 48.42
N TYR A 152 2.19 91.78 49.43
CA TYR A 152 2.35 92.61 50.62
C TYR A 152 2.47 91.80 51.92
N ILE A 153 2.10 90.51 51.89
CA ILE A 153 2.06 89.63 53.07
C ILE A 153 3.01 88.45 52.88
N GLY A 154 4.15 88.49 53.57
CA GLY A 154 5.25 87.55 53.40
C GLY A 154 4.88 86.07 53.63
N PHE A 155 3.99 85.76 54.57
CA PHE A 155 3.61 84.36 54.84
C PHE A 155 2.71 83.76 53.73
N ILE A 156 1.89 84.56 53.06
CA ILE A 156 1.04 84.13 51.94
C ILE A 156 1.91 83.89 50.70
N LYS A 157 2.88 84.78 50.46
CA LYS A 157 3.93 84.59 49.45
C LYS A 157 4.64 83.26 49.65
N LYS A 158 5.11 83.01 50.87
CA LYS A 158 5.83 81.77 51.23
C LYS A 158 4.99 80.51 51.04
N LYS A 159 3.68 80.52 51.34
CA LYS A 159 2.78 79.38 51.07
C LYS A 159 2.53 79.12 49.58
N TRP A 160 2.42 80.18 48.77
CA TRP A 160 2.28 80.05 47.32
C TRP A 160 3.60 79.60 46.66
N GLU A 161 4.73 80.14 47.12
CA GLU A 161 6.07 79.67 46.73
C GLU A 161 6.23 78.19 47.03
N VAL A 162 5.87 77.72 48.23
CA VAL A 162 5.86 76.29 48.59
C VAL A 162 4.91 75.47 47.70
N LYS A 163 3.79 76.04 47.22
CA LYS A 163 2.85 75.33 46.33
C LYS A 163 3.39 75.21 44.90
N ILE A 164 4.05 76.25 44.40
CA ILE A 164 4.75 76.26 43.11
C ILE A 164 5.96 75.34 43.17
N GLU A 165 6.70 75.34 44.28
CA GLU A 165 7.84 74.46 44.53
C GLU A 165 7.40 72.99 44.54
N LYS A 166 6.31 72.64 45.24
CA LYS A 166 5.69 71.30 45.15
C LYS A 166 5.22 70.91 43.75
N ALA A 167 4.74 71.87 42.96
CA ALA A 167 4.31 71.60 41.59
C ALA A 167 5.49 71.38 40.65
N LYS A 168 6.60 72.11 40.85
CA LYS A 168 7.87 71.88 40.17
C LYS A 168 8.50 70.55 40.59
N GLU A 169 8.49 70.22 41.88
CA GLU A 169 8.93 68.91 42.39
C GLU A 169 8.14 67.77 41.73
N LYS A 170 6.81 67.89 41.66
CA LYS A 170 5.96 66.91 40.98
C LYS A 170 6.22 66.82 39.47
N TYR A 171 6.44 67.95 38.79
CA TYR A 171 6.85 67.94 37.38
C TYR A 171 8.20 67.24 37.20
N THR A 172 9.18 67.53 38.05
CA THR A 172 10.51 66.87 37.96
C THR A 172 10.40 65.37 38.21
N GLU A 173 9.53 64.94 39.14
CA GLU A 173 9.22 63.54 39.39
C GLU A 173 8.56 62.88 38.16
N ASP A 174 7.47 63.46 37.65
CA ASP A 174 6.74 62.92 36.49
C ASP A 174 7.60 62.92 35.20
N TYR A 175 8.41 63.96 34.98
CA TYR A 175 9.37 64.04 33.87
C TYR A 175 10.46 62.98 34.00
N SER A 176 10.97 62.75 35.21
CA SER A 176 11.94 61.67 35.46
C SER A 176 11.33 60.29 35.19
N ASN A 177 10.09 60.06 35.62
CA ASN A 177 9.35 58.82 35.38
C ASN A 177 9.05 58.61 33.89
N TRP A 178 8.68 59.66 33.17
CA TRP A 178 8.46 59.62 31.72
C TRP A 178 9.75 59.31 30.97
N ASN A 179 10.86 60.00 31.29
CA ASN A 179 12.15 59.77 30.67
C ASN A 179 12.63 58.34 30.92
N LEU A 180 12.43 57.80 32.13
CA LEU A 180 12.67 56.39 32.44
C LEU A 180 11.79 55.46 31.58
N SER A 181 10.51 55.75 31.42
CA SER A 181 9.62 54.93 30.57
C SER A 181 9.99 54.96 29.08
N VAL A 182 10.45 56.11 28.56
CA VAL A 182 10.92 56.24 27.18
C VAL A 182 12.18 55.40 26.97
N THR A 183 13.16 55.51 27.88
CA THR A 183 14.38 54.68 27.83
C THR A 183 14.05 53.19 27.88
N GLN A 184 13.10 52.77 28.72
CA GLN A 184 12.64 51.38 28.78
C GLN A 184 12.00 50.91 27.46
N ILE A 185 11.17 51.74 26.82
CA ILE A 185 10.55 51.42 25.53
C ILE A 185 11.61 51.31 24.42
N GLU A 186 12.61 52.20 24.41
CA GLU A 186 13.73 52.14 23.46
C GLU A 186 14.58 50.88 23.66
N ASP A 187 14.87 50.52 24.91
CA ASP A 187 15.59 49.28 25.25
C ASP A 187 14.80 48.03 24.84
N LEU A 188 13.48 48.00 25.06
CA LEU A 188 12.61 46.90 24.62
C LEU A 188 12.57 46.78 23.10
N LYS A 189 12.50 47.89 22.35
CA LYS A 189 12.58 47.89 20.88
C LYS A 189 13.91 47.34 20.39
N ARG A 190 15.01 47.74 21.06
CA ARG A 190 16.35 47.24 20.75
C ARG A 190 16.45 45.74 21.00
N GLN A 191 15.96 45.25 22.14
CA GLN A 191 15.91 43.83 22.48
C GLN A 191 15.09 43.05 21.45
N LEU A 192 13.87 43.51 21.14
CA LEU A 192 13.01 42.87 20.14
C LEU A 192 13.69 42.80 18.76
N THR A 193 14.41 43.84 18.36
CA THR A 193 15.16 43.85 17.09
C THR A 193 16.28 42.82 17.09
N ILE A 194 16.99 42.68 18.21
CA ILE A 194 18.04 41.67 18.41
C ILE A 194 17.42 40.27 18.37
N ASP A 195 16.32 40.04 19.09
CA ASP A 195 15.64 38.74 19.15
C ASP A 195 15.12 38.31 17.78
N ILE A 196 14.50 39.24 17.02
CA ILE A 196 14.07 38.97 15.63
C ILE A 196 15.27 38.68 14.73
N ALA A 197 16.41 39.36 14.94
CA ALA A 197 17.62 39.08 14.18
C ALA A 197 18.17 37.68 14.48
N ILE A 198 18.17 37.26 15.75
CA ILE A 198 18.53 35.91 16.18
C ILE A 198 17.55 34.88 15.58
N GLU A 199 16.23 35.09 15.66
CA GLU A 199 15.23 34.19 15.04
C GLU A 199 15.45 34.05 13.53
N LYS A 200 15.83 35.12 12.85
CA LYS A 200 16.16 35.09 11.41
C LYS A 200 17.44 34.31 11.13
N GLU A 201 18.47 34.45 11.97
CA GLU A 201 19.73 33.73 11.82
C GLU A 201 19.55 32.23 12.07
N GLU A 202 18.82 31.85 13.12
CA GLU A 202 18.42 30.47 13.38
C GLU A 202 17.59 29.88 12.24
N PHE A 203 16.63 30.66 11.71
CA PHE A 203 15.83 30.25 10.57
C PHE A 203 16.67 30.07 9.29
N ASN A 204 17.61 30.99 9.02
CA ASN A 204 18.52 30.86 7.88
C ASN A 204 19.37 29.59 8.00
N SER A 205 19.91 29.31 9.19
CA SER A 205 20.66 28.08 9.47
C SER A 205 19.80 26.83 9.24
N THR A 206 18.52 26.87 9.63
CA THR A 206 17.56 25.79 9.38
C THR A 206 17.28 25.60 7.89
N VAL A 207 17.16 26.70 7.12
CA VAL A 207 16.98 26.66 5.66
C VAL A 207 18.22 26.09 4.97
N GLU A 208 19.42 26.44 5.42
CA GLU A 208 20.67 25.89 4.89
C GLU A 208 20.80 24.40 5.17
N GLN A 209 20.49 23.97 6.40
CA GLN A 209 20.45 22.54 6.74
C GLN A 209 19.43 21.80 5.87
N TYR A 210 18.21 22.34 5.71
CA TYR A 210 17.20 21.75 4.83
C TYR A 210 17.67 21.63 3.38
N LYS A 211 18.37 22.64 2.85
CA LYS A 211 18.96 22.60 1.51
C LYS A 211 20.01 21.49 1.40
N LYS A 212 20.88 21.38 2.40
CA LYS A 212 21.91 20.34 2.45
C LYS A 212 21.28 18.95 2.46
N ASP A 213 20.34 18.68 3.37
CA ASP A 213 19.63 17.40 3.47
C ASP A 213 18.86 17.07 2.17
N TYR A 214 18.28 18.09 1.53
CA TYR A 214 17.60 17.94 0.23
C TYR A 214 18.59 17.54 -0.88
N HIS A 215 19.74 18.21 -0.95
CA HIS A 215 20.77 17.89 -1.95
C HIS A 215 21.38 16.52 -1.72
N GLU A 216 21.67 16.14 -0.48
CA GLU A 216 22.17 14.80 -0.12
C GLU A 216 21.20 13.71 -0.61
N LYS A 217 19.90 13.84 -0.34
CA LYS A 217 18.89 12.90 -0.85
C LYS A 217 18.79 12.87 -2.38
N CYS A 218 18.96 14.01 -3.05
CA CYS A 218 18.95 14.03 -4.51
C CYS A 218 20.18 13.32 -5.09
N GLU A 219 21.34 13.47 -4.45
CA GLU A 219 22.58 12.77 -4.82
C GLU A 219 22.47 11.26 -4.58
N GLU A 220 21.89 10.82 -3.47
CA GLU A 220 21.61 9.39 -3.21
C GLU A 220 20.81 8.75 -4.37
N ILE A 221 19.80 9.45 -4.89
CA ILE A 221 19.03 8.98 -6.05
C ILE A 221 19.86 8.98 -7.34
N ASN A 222 20.72 9.98 -7.54
CA ASN A 222 21.63 10.02 -8.69
C ASN A 222 22.64 8.86 -8.64
N ASP A 223 23.19 8.56 -7.46
CA ASP A 223 24.10 7.45 -7.23
C ASP A 223 23.41 6.10 -7.46
N PHE A 224 22.19 5.94 -6.93
CA PHE A 224 21.35 4.77 -7.20
C PHE A 224 21.11 4.57 -8.70
N GLN A 225 20.75 5.64 -9.42
CA GLN A 225 20.57 5.60 -10.87
C GLN A 225 21.84 5.14 -11.58
N LYS A 226 23.00 5.69 -11.20
CA LYS A 226 24.28 5.32 -11.78
C LYS A 226 24.61 3.83 -11.55
N LEU A 227 24.48 3.36 -10.31
CA LEU A 227 24.73 1.96 -9.94
C LEU A 227 23.82 0.99 -10.70
N TYR A 228 22.54 1.36 -10.87
CA TYR A 228 21.60 0.58 -11.67
C TYR A 228 22.06 0.43 -13.14
N PHE A 229 22.47 1.52 -13.80
CA PHE A 229 22.99 1.45 -15.17
C PHE A 229 24.32 0.71 -15.31
N GLU A 230 25.12 0.68 -14.24
CA GLU A 230 26.34 -0.14 -14.14
C GLU A 230 26.04 -1.63 -13.95
N GLY A 231 24.79 -1.98 -13.59
CA GLY A 231 24.36 -3.35 -13.30
C GLY A 231 24.89 -3.84 -11.95
N ASP A 232 24.95 -2.96 -10.96
CA ASP A 232 25.13 -3.33 -9.57
C ASP A 232 23.98 -4.22 -9.08
N GLU A 233 24.28 -5.23 -8.26
CA GLU A 233 23.30 -6.26 -7.89
C GLU A 233 22.18 -5.69 -7.02
N ASP A 234 22.54 -4.96 -5.97
CA ASP A 234 21.57 -4.36 -5.05
C ASP A 234 20.74 -3.29 -5.76
N ALA A 235 21.37 -2.48 -6.63
CA ALA A 235 20.64 -1.47 -7.38
C ALA A 235 19.60 -2.07 -8.35
N VAL A 236 19.93 -3.18 -9.05
CA VAL A 236 18.98 -3.89 -9.93
C VAL A 236 17.84 -4.50 -9.11
N ILE A 237 18.13 -5.09 -7.95
CA ILE A 237 17.12 -5.65 -7.04
C ILE A 237 16.18 -4.53 -6.54
N SER A 238 16.73 -3.42 -6.03
CA SER A 238 15.93 -2.28 -5.55
C SER A 238 15.08 -1.67 -6.66
N TYR A 239 15.62 -1.53 -7.88
CA TYR A 239 14.85 -1.05 -9.02
C TYR A 239 13.66 -1.96 -9.33
N ALA A 240 13.89 -3.27 -9.43
CA ALA A 240 12.82 -4.24 -9.67
C ALA A 240 11.79 -4.28 -8.52
N SER A 241 12.22 -4.07 -7.26
CA SER A 241 11.32 -3.96 -6.11
C SER A 241 10.39 -2.75 -6.25
N ILE A 242 10.94 -1.58 -6.61
CA ILE A 242 10.13 -0.36 -6.83
C ILE A 242 9.10 -0.57 -7.94
N VAL A 243 9.49 -1.23 -9.04
CA VAL A 243 8.59 -1.57 -10.14
C VAL A 243 7.43 -2.42 -9.64
N LEU A 244 7.71 -3.56 -9.00
CA LEU A 244 6.69 -4.50 -8.56
C LEU A 244 5.84 -4.02 -7.37
N GLU A 245 6.38 -3.16 -6.52
CA GLU A 245 5.65 -2.52 -5.42
C GLU A 245 4.64 -1.47 -5.91
N ASN A 246 4.92 -0.85 -7.06
CA ASN A 246 4.02 0.11 -7.71
C ASN A 246 2.90 -0.59 -8.52
N SER A 247 2.97 -1.90 -8.72
CA SER A 247 1.95 -2.68 -9.43
C SER A 247 0.63 -2.69 -8.67
N ASN A 248 -0.39 -2.06 -9.25
CA ASN A 248 -1.74 -1.97 -8.68
C ASN A 248 -2.67 -3.07 -9.20
N TYR A 249 -3.61 -3.49 -8.35
CA TYR A 249 -4.64 -4.48 -8.67
C TYR A 249 -6.00 -4.03 -8.16
N LEU A 250 -7.09 -4.47 -8.80
CA LEU A 250 -8.46 -4.13 -8.38
C LEU A 250 -8.80 -4.62 -6.96
N GLU A 251 -8.24 -5.76 -6.54
CA GLU A 251 -8.41 -6.34 -5.22
C GLU A 251 -7.03 -6.57 -4.60
N ASP A 252 -6.85 -6.15 -3.36
CA ASP A 252 -5.59 -6.32 -2.63
C ASP A 252 -5.55 -7.64 -1.85
N TRP A 253 -4.35 -8.18 -1.73
CA TRP A 253 -4.03 -9.29 -0.85
C TRP A 253 -2.65 -9.08 -0.24
N GLU A 254 -2.31 -9.90 0.74
CA GLU A 254 -0.99 -9.85 1.37
C GLU A 254 0.09 -10.33 0.38
N ARG A 255 0.75 -9.37 -0.28
CA ARG A 255 1.84 -9.59 -1.22
C ARG A 255 3.17 -9.57 -0.47
N GLU A 256 3.93 -10.65 -0.62
CA GLU A 256 5.33 -10.74 -0.23
C GLU A 256 6.14 -11.03 -1.49
N ILE A 257 7.10 -10.17 -1.78
CA ILE A 257 7.94 -10.28 -2.96
C ILE A 257 9.40 -10.34 -2.48
N LYS A 258 10.13 -11.36 -2.93
CA LYS A 258 11.58 -11.45 -2.73
C LYS A 258 12.23 -11.50 -4.10
N ILE A 259 13.27 -10.70 -4.26
CA ILE A 259 13.98 -10.57 -5.53
C ILE A 259 15.45 -10.91 -5.28
N GLY A 260 15.98 -11.80 -6.11
CA GLY A 260 17.40 -12.11 -6.20
C GLY A 260 17.90 -11.78 -7.61
N TYR A 261 19.12 -11.29 -7.71
CA TYR A 261 19.75 -11.03 -9.00
C TYR A 261 21.21 -11.48 -8.99
N SER A 262 21.62 -12.09 -10.10
CA SER A 262 22.99 -12.54 -10.34
C SER A 262 23.60 -11.75 -11.49
N LYS A 263 24.63 -10.94 -11.20
CA LYS A 263 25.33 -10.15 -12.21
C LYS A 263 26.05 -11.00 -13.25
N ASP A 264 26.53 -12.18 -12.85
CA ASP A 264 27.30 -13.08 -13.71
C ASP A 264 26.43 -13.77 -14.77
N SER A 265 25.27 -14.29 -14.34
CA SER A 265 24.30 -14.93 -15.25
C SER A 265 23.29 -13.96 -15.85
N LYS A 266 23.24 -12.72 -15.36
CA LYS A 266 22.22 -11.70 -15.71
C LYS A 266 20.80 -12.25 -15.53
N GLU A 267 20.64 -13.04 -14.48
CA GLU A 267 19.38 -13.69 -14.12
C GLU A 267 18.77 -12.98 -12.92
N ILE A 268 17.50 -12.61 -13.04
CA ILE A 268 16.67 -12.13 -11.94
C ILE A 268 15.66 -13.23 -11.57
N LEU A 269 15.49 -13.48 -10.28
CA LEU A 269 14.50 -14.39 -9.74
C LEU A 269 13.55 -13.64 -8.80
N VAL A 270 12.26 -13.79 -9.03
CA VAL A 270 11.20 -13.26 -8.18
C VAL A 270 10.49 -14.41 -7.48
N GLU A 271 10.52 -14.43 -6.15
CA GLU A 271 9.56 -15.20 -5.36
C GLU A 271 8.37 -14.32 -5.02
N PHE A 272 7.17 -14.81 -5.33
CA PHE A 272 5.95 -14.04 -5.25
C PHE A 272 4.89 -14.81 -4.46
N LYS A 273 4.39 -14.23 -3.36
CA LYS A 273 3.24 -14.75 -2.61
C LYS A 273 1.96 -14.52 -3.40
N LEU A 274 1.46 -15.59 -4.01
CA LEU A 274 0.21 -15.61 -4.76
C LEU A 274 -0.99 -15.57 -3.80
N PRO A 275 -2.12 -14.97 -4.21
CA PRO A 275 -3.35 -15.02 -3.43
C PRO A 275 -3.86 -16.46 -3.35
N THR A 276 -4.70 -16.76 -2.36
CA THR A 276 -5.38 -18.06 -2.28
C THR A 276 -6.70 -18.04 -3.07
N LEU A 277 -7.37 -19.19 -3.16
CA LEU A 277 -8.65 -19.34 -3.86
C LEU A 277 -9.73 -18.36 -3.38
N THR A 278 -9.63 -17.84 -2.15
CA THR A 278 -10.61 -16.92 -1.54
C THR A 278 -10.75 -15.59 -2.26
N ILE A 279 -9.76 -15.19 -3.08
CA ILE A 279 -9.83 -13.97 -3.89
C ILE A 279 -10.84 -14.08 -5.03
N ILE A 280 -11.18 -15.31 -5.46
CA ILE A 280 -12.15 -15.53 -6.53
C ILE A 280 -13.57 -15.45 -5.93
N PRO A 281 -14.42 -14.52 -6.36
CA PRO A 281 -15.77 -14.41 -5.81
C PRO A 281 -16.59 -15.67 -6.12
N GLU A 282 -17.29 -16.20 -5.11
CA GLU A 282 -18.13 -17.40 -5.27
C GLU A 282 -19.51 -17.06 -5.84
N GLU A 283 -19.98 -15.83 -5.65
CA GLU A 283 -21.35 -15.40 -5.92
C GLU A 283 -21.54 -14.97 -7.36
N LEU A 284 -22.29 -15.73 -8.16
CA LEU A 284 -22.57 -15.38 -9.56
C LEU A 284 -23.62 -14.26 -9.69
N ASP A 285 -24.64 -14.31 -8.84
CA ASP A 285 -25.89 -13.56 -9.01
C ASP A 285 -26.60 -13.43 -7.66
N PHE A 286 -27.01 -12.20 -7.32
CA PHE A 286 -27.79 -11.85 -6.13
C PHE A 286 -29.20 -11.49 -6.57
N LYS A 287 -30.23 -12.13 -5.99
CA LYS A 287 -31.63 -11.83 -6.29
C LYS A 287 -32.44 -11.59 -5.03
N TYR A 288 -33.08 -10.43 -4.94
CA TYR A 288 -33.98 -10.15 -3.84
C TYR A 288 -35.30 -10.93 -3.96
N SER A 289 -35.64 -11.68 -2.90
CA SER A 289 -36.87 -12.47 -2.79
C SER A 289 -37.92 -11.76 -1.95
N LYS A 290 -38.92 -11.17 -2.61
CA LYS A 290 -40.03 -10.45 -1.96
C LYS A 290 -40.86 -11.28 -0.98
N THR A 291 -40.83 -12.61 -1.12
CA THR A 291 -41.60 -13.53 -0.26
C THR A 291 -40.85 -13.88 1.03
N LYS A 292 -39.52 -13.93 0.98
CA LYS A 292 -38.66 -14.25 2.13
C LYS A 292 -38.04 -13.01 2.77
N ASP A 293 -38.11 -11.87 2.08
CA ASP A 293 -37.46 -10.62 2.45
C ASP A 293 -35.95 -10.80 2.64
N ASP A 294 -35.31 -11.47 1.68
CA ASP A 294 -33.92 -11.91 1.77
C ASP A 294 -33.26 -11.99 0.38
N LEU A 295 -31.92 -11.89 0.34
CA LEU A 295 -31.11 -12.01 -0.85
C LEU A 295 -30.79 -13.48 -1.13
N ILE A 296 -31.27 -13.99 -2.26
CA ILE A 296 -30.94 -15.32 -2.76
C ILE A 296 -29.66 -15.24 -3.57
N ILE A 297 -28.61 -15.92 -3.10
CA ILE A 297 -27.31 -15.98 -3.75
C ILE A 297 -27.22 -17.24 -4.60
N LYS A 298 -26.94 -17.08 -5.89
CA LYS A 298 -26.57 -18.19 -6.78
C LYS A 298 -25.05 -18.27 -6.86
N LYS A 299 -24.47 -19.40 -6.44
CA LYS A 299 -23.02 -19.61 -6.50
C LYS A 299 -22.54 -20.05 -7.88
N ARG A 300 -21.30 -19.69 -8.22
CA ARG A 300 -20.52 -20.19 -9.36
C ARG A 300 -20.19 -21.68 -9.17
N LYS A 301 -19.91 -22.38 -10.27
CA LYS A 301 -19.52 -23.80 -10.17
C LYS A 301 -18.09 -23.91 -9.64
N PRO A 302 -17.76 -24.94 -8.83
CA PRO A 302 -16.39 -25.14 -8.35
C PRO A 302 -15.34 -25.24 -9.48
N SER A 303 -15.72 -25.82 -10.63
CA SER A 303 -14.85 -25.90 -11.81
C SER A 303 -14.54 -24.54 -12.41
N GLU A 304 -15.49 -23.60 -12.41
CA GLU A 304 -15.29 -22.24 -12.92
C GLU A 304 -14.35 -21.47 -12.00
N ILE A 305 -14.50 -21.63 -10.68
CA ILE A 305 -13.63 -21.01 -9.67
C ILE A 305 -12.19 -21.54 -9.80
N SER A 306 -12.00 -22.85 -9.88
CA SER A 306 -10.67 -23.46 -10.04
C SER A 306 -9.99 -23.05 -11.35
N GLN A 307 -10.75 -22.97 -12.45
CA GLN A 307 -10.23 -22.47 -13.72
C GLN A 307 -9.86 -20.98 -13.65
N ALA A 308 -10.70 -20.15 -13.03
CA ALA A 308 -10.44 -18.73 -12.84
C ALA A 308 -9.17 -18.50 -12.00
N TYR A 309 -8.99 -19.27 -10.93
CA TYR A 309 -7.78 -19.23 -10.11
C TYR A 309 -6.52 -19.63 -10.90
N SER A 310 -6.60 -20.70 -11.71
CA SER A 310 -5.49 -21.10 -12.59
C SER A 310 -5.13 -20.00 -13.60
N MET A 311 -6.15 -19.29 -14.10
CA MET A 311 -5.97 -18.15 -15.00
C MET A 311 -5.33 -16.95 -14.30
N LEU A 312 -5.76 -16.67 -13.07
CA LEU A 312 -5.24 -15.60 -12.22
C LEU A 312 -3.74 -15.80 -11.95
N ILE A 313 -3.33 -16.95 -11.43
CA ILE A 313 -1.91 -17.20 -11.10
C ILE A 313 -1.01 -17.15 -12.35
N ALA A 314 -1.51 -17.62 -13.49
CA ALA A 314 -0.81 -17.55 -14.76
C ALA A 314 -0.66 -16.09 -15.22
N SER A 315 -1.73 -15.30 -15.09
CA SER A 315 -1.74 -13.88 -15.46
C SER A 315 -0.81 -13.06 -14.56
N LEU A 316 -0.79 -13.34 -13.25
CA LEU A 316 0.12 -12.69 -12.31
C LEU A 316 1.58 -12.97 -12.67
N ALA A 317 1.95 -14.23 -12.93
CA ALA A 317 3.31 -14.56 -13.33
C ALA A 317 3.74 -13.89 -14.64
N LEU A 318 2.86 -13.90 -15.65
CA LEU A 318 3.14 -13.22 -16.93
C LEU A 318 3.24 -11.71 -16.75
N ARG A 319 2.38 -11.10 -15.95
CA ARG A 319 2.43 -9.67 -15.62
C ARG A 319 3.75 -9.33 -14.92
N THR A 320 4.13 -10.03 -13.86
CA THR A 320 5.40 -9.79 -13.15
C THR A 320 6.61 -9.88 -14.08
N ILE A 321 6.66 -10.87 -14.98
CA ILE A 321 7.74 -10.99 -15.96
C ILE A 321 7.71 -9.83 -16.97
N HIS A 322 6.52 -9.40 -17.40
CA HIS A 322 6.36 -8.27 -18.31
C HIS A 322 6.83 -6.96 -17.69
N GLU A 323 6.38 -6.64 -16.48
CA GLU A 323 6.74 -5.43 -15.72
C GLU A 323 8.28 -5.34 -15.58
N ILE A 324 8.95 -6.46 -15.26
CA ILE A 324 10.43 -6.51 -15.17
C ILE A 324 11.10 -6.38 -16.54
N ALA A 325 10.58 -7.09 -17.55
CA ALA A 325 11.19 -7.11 -18.88
C ALA A 325 11.09 -5.74 -19.56
N GLU A 326 9.96 -5.05 -19.42
CA GLU A 326 9.68 -3.74 -19.98
C GLU A 326 10.45 -2.64 -19.27
N SER A 327 10.44 -2.65 -17.92
CA SER A 327 11.07 -1.61 -17.11
C SER A 327 12.61 -1.66 -17.08
N ASP A 328 13.27 -2.71 -17.60
CA ASP A 328 14.74 -2.86 -17.60
C ASP A 328 15.46 -1.87 -18.55
N GLN A 329 15.53 -0.60 -18.13
CA GLN A 329 16.22 0.49 -18.85
C GLN A 329 17.72 0.26 -19.01
N ALA A 330 18.37 -0.42 -18.05
CA ALA A 330 19.81 -0.67 -18.08
C ALA A 330 20.21 -1.83 -19.01
N ASN A 331 19.22 -2.60 -19.49
CA ASN A 331 19.39 -3.81 -20.30
C ASN A 331 20.38 -4.80 -19.66
N LYS A 332 20.25 -4.99 -18.34
CA LYS A 332 21.14 -5.87 -17.55
C LYS A 332 20.52 -7.22 -17.27
N ILE A 333 19.23 -7.39 -17.52
CA ILE A 333 18.50 -8.64 -17.29
C ILE A 333 18.40 -9.40 -18.61
N LEU A 334 18.92 -10.64 -18.63
CA LEU A 334 18.80 -11.56 -19.77
C LEU A 334 17.81 -12.67 -19.50
N ILE A 335 17.76 -13.17 -18.26
CA ILE A 335 16.92 -14.29 -17.86
C ILE A 335 16.03 -13.83 -16.71
N ILE A 336 14.74 -14.14 -16.79
CA ILE A 336 13.75 -13.85 -15.77
C ILE A 336 13.17 -15.16 -15.28
N SER A 337 13.31 -15.40 -13.99
CA SER A 337 12.77 -16.54 -13.27
C SER A 337 11.70 -16.06 -12.28
N PHE A 338 10.61 -16.82 -12.18
CA PHE A 338 9.47 -16.52 -11.32
C PHE A 338 9.07 -17.77 -10.56
N ASN A 339 8.92 -17.65 -9.23
CA ASN A 339 8.38 -18.68 -8.35
C ASN A 339 7.18 -18.13 -7.59
N GLY A 340 5.99 -18.61 -7.93
CA GLY A 340 4.75 -18.31 -7.22
C GLY A 340 4.50 -19.34 -6.12
N PHE A 341 4.49 -18.88 -4.87
CA PHE A 341 4.16 -19.70 -3.71
C PHE A 341 2.87 -19.22 -3.04
N VAL A 342 2.23 -20.10 -2.29
CA VAL A 342 1.03 -19.76 -1.51
C VAL A 342 1.28 -20.12 -0.06
N GLU A 343 0.83 -19.27 0.87
CA GLU A 343 0.80 -19.62 2.29
C GLU A 343 -0.45 -20.45 2.59
N HIS A 344 -0.25 -21.65 3.13
CA HIS A 344 -1.33 -22.58 3.44
C HIS A 344 -1.16 -23.20 4.82
N LEU A 345 -2.22 -23.19 5.63
CA LEU A 345 -2.28 -23.95 6.88
C LEU A 345 -2.69 -25.39 6.58
N ASN A 346 -1.76 -26.33 6.70
CA ASN A 346 -2.02 -27.73 6.44
C ASN A 346 -2.93 -28.32 7.54
N PRO A 347 -4.19 -28.73 7.22
CA PRO A 347 -5.14 -29.19 8.21
C PRO A 347 -4.73 -30.54 8.84
N SER A 348 -3.82 -31.29 8.22
CA SER A 348 -3.39 -32.60 8.71
C SER A 348 -2.39 -32.53 9.86
N ASN A 349 -1.60 -31.45 9.92
CA ASN A 349 -0.53 -31.28 10.91
C ASN A 349 -0.58 -29.94 11.66
N GLY A 350 -1.45 -29.01 11.24
CA GLY A 350 -1.61 -27.68 11.83
C GLY A 350 -0.43 -26.72 11.58
N LYS A 351 0.48 -27.04 10.64
CA LYS A 351 1.64 -26.21 10.30
C LYS A 351 1.35 -25.33 9.10
N THR A 352 1.88 -24.11 9.14
CA THR A 352 1.93 -23.23 7.97
C THR A 352 3.02 -23.72 7.02
N GLU A 353 2.64 -23.96 5.76
CA GLU A 353 3.51 -24.42 4.68
C GLU A 353 3.45 -23.40 3.54
N PHE A 354 4.53 -23.32 2.75
CA PHE A 354 4.67 -22.38 1.62
C PHE A 354 4.93 -23.14 0.31
N PRO A 355 4.00 -23.98 -0.17
CA PRO A 355 4.17 -24.69 -1.43
C PRO A 355 4.36 -23.73 -2.60
N THR A 356 5.42 -23.93 -3.39
CA THR A 356 5.53 -23.33 -4.73
C THR A 356 4.53 -24.04 -5.65
N ILE A 357 3.64 -23.30 -6.29
CA ILE A 357 2.60 -23.84 -7.19
C ILE A 357 2.83 -23.47 -8.65
N LEU A 358 3.73 -22.53 -8.93
CA LEU A 358 4.11 -22.11 -10.27
C LEU A 358 5.58 -21.72 -10.28
N SER A 359 6.36 -22.29 -11.20
CA SER A 359 7.75 -21.88 -11.43
C SER A 359 8.01 -21.76 -12.93
N LEU A 360 8.60 -20.66 -13.36
CA LEU A 360 8.80 -20.31 -14.76
C LEU A 360 10.14 -19.63 -14.94
N THR A 361 10.90 -20.03 -15.96
CA THR A 361 12.14 -19.36 -16.37
C THR A 361 12.13 -19.11 -17.89
N THR A 362 12.44 -17.89 -18.30
CA THR A 362 12.49 -17.49 -19.71
C THR A 362 13.57 -16.44 -19.97
N SER A 363 14.07 -16.36 -21.21
CA SER A 363 14.88 -15.22 -21.63
C SER A 363 14.00 -14.00 -21.89
N LYS A 364 14.54 -12.80 -21.61
CA LYS A 364 13.86 -11.53 -21.81
C LYS A 364 13.48 -11.32 -23.27
N GLU A 365 14.41 -11.60 -24.19
CA GLU A 365 14.20 -11.47 -25.64
C GLU A 365 13.02 -12.33 -26.12
N LYS A 366 13.03 -13.63 -25.80
CA LYS A 366 11.93 -14.55 -26.15
C LYS A 366 10.59 -14.12 -25.55
N PHE A 367 10.59 -13.57 -24.34
CA PHE A 367 9.36 -13.14 -23.70
C PHE A 367 8.77 -11.90 -24.37
N LEU A 368 9.60 -10.92 -24.73
CA LEU A 368 9.15 -9.69 -25.40
C LEU A 368 8.60 -9.93 -26.83
N GLU A 369 8.92 -11.05 -27.46
CA GLU A 369 8.29 -11.46 -28.73
C GLU A 369 6.82 -11.89 -28.58
N ILE A 370 6.38 -12.20 -27.36
CA ILE A 370 5.02 -12.68 -27.07
C ILE A 370 4.04 -11.51 -27.07
N LYS A 371 3.00 -11.62 -27.89
CA LYS A 371 1.88 -10.67 -27.92
C LYS A 371 0.89 -10.97 -26.81
N LEU A 372 1.12 -10.41 -25.62
CA LEU A 372 0.33 -10.67 -24.41
C LEU A 372 -1.16 -10.31 -24.55
N ASP A 373 -1.53 -9.41 -25.48
CA ASP A 373 -2.92 -9.07 -25.79
C ASP A 373 -3.71 -10.19 -26.47
N LYS A 374 -3.02 -11.22 -27.00
CA LYS A 374 -3.60 -12.29 -27.84
C LYS A 374 -3.34 -13.70 -27.33
N ILE A 375 -2.94 -13.85 -26.07
CA ILE A 375 -2.63 -15.15 -25.48
C ILE A 375 -3.72 -15.66 -24.55
N ASP A 376 -3.75 -16.98 -24.39
CA ASP A 376 -4.36 -17.63 -23.24
C ASP A 376 -3.25 -17.80 -22.19
N PRO A 377 -3.35 -17.17 -21.00
CA PRO A 377 -2.30 -17.20 -19.98
C PRO A 377 -1.83 -18.61 -19.62
N ILE A 378 -2.76 -19.55 -19.43
CA ILE A 378 -2.46 -20.93 -19.05
C ILE A 378 -1.67 -21.66 -20.15
N LYS A 379 -2.06 -21.47 -21.43
CA LYS A 379 -1.31 -22.05 -22.56
C LYS A 379 0.04 -21.36 -22.75
N CYS A 380 0.13 -20.05 -22.53
CA CYS A 380 1.36 -19.29 -22.64
C CYS A 380 2.42 -19.78 -21.65
N ILE A 381 2.09 -19.90 -20.36
CA ILE A 381 3.03 -20.41 -19.35
C ILE A 381 3.49 -21.83 -19.65
N LYS A 382 2.61 -22.70 -20.19
CA LYS A 382 2.97 -24.06 -20.63
C LYS A 382 3.93 -24.04 -21.81
N GLY A 383 3.73 -23.16 -22.78
CA GLY A 383 4.64 -22.97 -23.93
C GLY A 383 6.01 -22.40 -23.54
N LEU A 384 6.08 -21.72 -22.39
CA LEU A 384 7.33 -21.27 -21.78
C LEU A 384 7.99 -22.34 -20.89
N SER A 385 7.60 -23.62 -20.99
CA SER A 385 8.11 -24.75 -20.23
C SER A 385 8.12 -24.51 -18.70
N ALA A 386 7.07 -23.83 -18.18
CA ALA A 386 6.88 -23.64 -16.75
C ALA A 386 6.50 -24.96 -16.04
N ASN A 387 6.97 -25.13 -14.80
CA ASN A 387 6.43 -26.10 -13.87
C ASN A 387 5.18 -25.52 -13.23
N VAL A 388 4.01 -26.02 -13.62
CA VAL A 388 2.72 -25.58 -13.10
C VAL A 388 2.10 -26.70 -12.28
N SER A 389 1.57 -26.38 -11.11
CA SER A 389 0.81 -27.33 -10.30
C SER A 389 -0.32 -27.96 -11.12
N SER A 390 -0.49 -29.27 -11.00
CA SER A 390 -1.60 -29.99 -11.62
C SER A 390 -2.95 -29.63 -10.99
N SER A 391 -2.94 -29.15 -9.74
CA SER A 391 -4.11 -28.69 -8.99
C SER A 391 -3.73 -27.48 -8.13
N PRO A 392 -3.64 -26.26 -8.71
CA PRO A 392 -3.24 -25.07 -7.97
C PRO A 392 -4.20 -24.71 -6.84
N SER A 393 -5.50 -24.99 -7.01
CA SER A 393 -6.53 -24.76 -5.99
C SER A 393 -6.40 -25.67 -4.77
N GLU A 394 -5.68 -26.79 -4.89
CA GLU A 394 -5.37 -27.71 -3.80
C GLU A 394 -3.91 -27.54 -3.32
N PHE A 395 -3.22 -26.50 -3.79
CA PHE A 395 -1.84 -26.16 -3.43
C PHE A 395 -0.84 -27.31 -3.64
N VAL A 396 -1.05 -28.16 -4.65
CA VAL A 396 -0.11 -29.25 -4.96
C VAL A 396 1.24 -28.65 -5.35
N PRO A 397 2.33 -28.94 -4.61
CA PRO A 397 3.61 -28.27 -4.83
C PRO A 397 4.28 -28.76 -6.12
N VAL A 398 5.05 -27.85 -6.73
CA VAL A 398 5.98 -28.13 -7.83
C VAL A 398 7.40 -27.81 -7.40
N LYS A 399 8.38 -28.53 -7.97
CA LYS A 399 9.79 -28.18 -7.76
C LYS A 399 10.12 -26.88 -8.50
N PRO A 400 10.67 -25.86 -7.82
CA PRO A 400 11.18 -24.67 -8.49
C PRO A 400 12.22 -25.03 -9.55
N ILE A 401 12.16 -24.38 -10.72
CA ILE A 401 13.20 -24.50 -11.76
C ILE A 401 14.51 -23.84 -11.28
N ARG A 402 14.37 -22.80 -10.45
CA ARG A 402 15.46 -22.06 -9.80
C ARG A 402 15.13 -21.86 -8.33
N GLU A 403 16.06 -22.19 -7.45
CA GLU A 403 15.92 -21.98 -6.01
C GLU A 403 16.53 -20.62 -5.61
N PHE A 404 15.90 -19.91 -4.69
CA PHE A 404 16.28 -18.54 -4.32
C PHE A 404 17.69 -18.44 -3.72
N SER A 405 18.05 -19.42 -2.90
CA SER A 405 19.38 -19.56 -2.30
C SER A 405 20.50 -19.67 -3.33
N MET A 406 20.21 -20.09 -4.57
CA MET A 406 21.21 -20.20 -5.65
C MET A 406 21.52 -18.83 -6.29
N ILE A 407 20.69 -17.81 -6.07
CA ILE A 407 20.81 -16.50 -6.72
C ILE A 407 21.12 -15.39 -5.71
N ASP A 408 20.53 -15.41 -4.51
CA ASP A 408 20.75 -14.36 -3.49
C ASP A 408 22.13 -14.49 -2.82
N LYS A 409 22.93 -13.43 -2.99
CA LYS A 409 24.30 -13.32 -2.51
C LYS A 409 24.40 -13.23 -0.99
N ARG A 410 23.38 -12.74 -0.28
CA ARG A 410 23.41 -12.53 1.18
C ARG A 410 23.57 -13.84 1.94
N PHE A 411 22.94 -14.91 1.47
CA PHE A 411 23.10 -16.25 2.05
C PHE A 411 24.51 -16.81 1.84
N VAL A 412 25.17 -16.45 0.72
CA VAL A 412 26.54 -16.87 0.42
C VAL A 412 27.57 -15.97 1.13
N GLU A 413 27.30 -14.67 1.27
CA GLU A 413 28.16 -13.67 1.88
C GLU A 413 28.14 -13.66 3.40
N GLU A 414 26.99 -13.91 4.05
CA GLU A 414 26.94 -14.08 5.52
C GLU A 414 27.90 -15.19 5.99
N GLU A 415 28.12 -16.22 5.17
CA GLU A 415 29.12 -17.24 5.44
C GLU A 415 30.56 -16.83 5.06
N ASN A 416 30.74 -16.01 4.02
CA ASN A 416 32.06 -15.54 3.57
C ASN A 416 32.64 -14.41 4.43
N ALA A 417 31.80 -13.58 5.07
CA ALA A 417 32.20 -12.38 5.82
C ALA A 417 32.99 -12.69 7.11
N ILE A 418 33.11 -13.96 7.49
CA ILE A 418 34.05 -14.47 8.52
C ILE A 418 35.48 -14.58 7.91
N SER A 419 35.84 -13.65 7.03
CA SER A 419 36.90 -13.77 6.02
C SER A 419 38.34 -13.72 6.52
N LEU A 420 38.57 -13.47 7.82
CA LEU A 420 39.91 -13.61 8.43
C LEU A 420 40.17 -15.02 8.99
N LEU A 421 39.14 -15.87 9.07
CA LEU A 421 39.23 -17.24 9.62
C LEU A 421 38.57 -18.29 8.72
N ASP A 422 38.22 -17.95 7.47
CA ASP A 422 37.53 -18.86 6.56
C ASP A 422 38.44 -20.00 6.07
N THR A 423 38.38 -21.13 6.80
CA THR A 423 39.11 -22.38 6.56
C THR A 423 38.48 -23.26 5.47
N ARG A 424 37.38 -22.83 4.83
CA ARG A 424 36.71 -23.63 3.80
C ARG A 424 37.61 -23.83 2.57
N PRO A 425 37.66 -25.04 1.99
CA PRO A 425 38.47 -25.32 0.81
C PRO A 425 37.93 -24.59 -0.43
N ASN A 426 38.83 -23.99 -1.21
CA ASN A 426 38.49 -23.39 -2.50
C ASN A 426 38.41 -24.48 -3.58
N LEU A 427 37.26 -24.63 -4.23
CA LEU A 427 37.05 -25.65 -5.27
C LEU A 427 37.91 -25.40 -6.51
N MET A 428 38.36 -24.16 -6.74
CA MET A 428 39.27 -23.85 -7.85
C MET A 428 40.71 -24.30 -7.61
N ASP A 429 41.07 -24.61 -6.36
CA ASP A 429 42.40 -25.13 -6.01
C ASP A 429 42.49 -26.65 -6.28
N LEU A 430 41.35 -27.35 -6.31
CA LEU A 430 41.26 -28.78 -6.65
C LEU A 430 41.62 -29.00 -8.11
N ASN A 431 42.40 -30.03 -8.42
CA ASN A 431 42.63 -30.40 -9.82
C ASN A 431 41.33 -30.94 -10.48
N PRO A 432 41.24 -31.01 -11.83
CA PRO A 432 40.01 -31.44 -12.50
C PRO A 432 39.47 -32.80 -12.02
N PHE A 433 40.37 -33.77 -11.79
CA PHE A 433 39.99 -35.10 -11.31
C PHE A 433 39.47 -35.08 -9.86
N GLU A 434 40.08 -34.27 -8.99
CA GLU A 434 39.58 -34.05 -7.62
C GLU A 434 38.21 -33.39 -7.61
N PHE A 435 37.97 -32.45 -8.52
CA PHE A 435 36.67 -31.79 -8.68
C PHE A 435 35.60 -32.76 -9.20
N GLU A 436 35.91 -33.58 -10.21
CA GLU A 436 35.03 -34.65 -10.69
C GLU A 436 34.66 -35.63 -9.56
N ASN A 437 35.66 -36.03 -8.75
CA ASN A 437 35.45 -36.89 -7.59
C ASN A 437 34.56 -36.24 -6.53
N LEU A 438 34.74 -34.95 -6.25
CA LEU A 438 33.90 -34.20 -5.32
C LEU A 438 32.44 -34.22 -5.77
N VAL A 439 32.18 -33.92 -7.04
CA VAL A 439 30.83 -33.90 -7.62
C VAL A 439 30.21 -35.29 -7.59
N SER A 440 30.97 -36.34 -7.94
CA SER A 440 30.49 -37.72 -7.82
C SER A 440 30.10 -38.07 -6.38
N ASN A 441 30.94 -37.70 -5.40
CA ASN A 441 30.66 -37.99 -4.00
C ASN A 441 29.47 -37.20 -3.45
N LEU A 442 29.27 -35.95 -3.91
CA LEU A 442 28.12 -35.12 -3.57
C LEU A 442 26.82 -35.85 -3.93
N PHE A 443 26.67 -36.29 -5.18
CA PHE A 443 25.49 -37.00 -5.62
C PHE A 443 25.31 -38.35 -4.93
N GLY A 444 26.42 -39.03 -4.58
CA GLY A 444 26.40 -40.22 -3.73
C GLY A 444 25.78 -39.96 -2.35
N LYS A 445 26.20 -38.87 -1.69
CA LYS A 445 25.64 -38.43 -0.40
C LYS A 445 24.18 -38.00 -0.49
N MET A 446 23.75 -37.48 -1.64
CA MET A 446 22.35 -37.15 -1.92
C MET A 446 21.47 -38.39 -2.19
N GLY A 447 22.01 -39.60 -2.04
CA GLY A 447 21.26 -40.85 -2.11
C GLY A 447 21.24 -41.52 -3.49
N LEU A 448 22.09 -41.09 -4.43
CA LEU A 448 22.25 -41.76 -5.73
C LEU A 448 23.34 -42.84 -5.66
N GLU A 449 23.12 -43.97 -6.34
CA GLU A 449 24.16 -44.99 -6.50
C GLU A 449 25.14 -44.58 -7.59
N THR A 450 26.25 -43.94 -7.20
CA THR A 450 27.26 -43.44 -8.14
C THR A 450 28.32 -44.49 -8.45
N LYS A 451 28.59 -44.71 -9.74
CA LYS A 451 29.74 -45.46 -10.24
C LYS A 451 30.63 -44.52 -11.04
N GLN A 452 31.88 -44.38 -10.60
CA GLN A 452 32.88 -43.64 -11.36
C GLN A 452 33.22 -44.40 -12.64
N THR A 453 33.19 -43.70 -13.76
CA THR A 453 33.65 -44.21 -15.05
C THR A 453 35.18 -44.22 -15.04
N ARG A 454 35.80 -45.31 -15.52
CA ARG A 454 37.27 -45.35 -15.64
C ARG A 454 37.69 -44.46 -16.81
N THR A 455 38.68 -43.62 -16.53
CA THR A 455 39.24 -42.54 -17.35
C THR A 455 39.41 -42.85 -18.85
N THR A 456 39.05 -41.85 -19.67
CA THR A 456 39.55 -41.51 -21.03
C THR A 456 39.05 -42.19 -22.31
N LYS A 457 38.04 -43.06 -22.32
CA LYS A 457 37.48 -43.56 -23.61
C LYS A 457 35.99 -43.32 -23.87
N ASP A 458 35.23 -42.86 -22.87
CA ASP A 458 33.77 -42.82 -22.96
C ASP A 458 33.22 -41.38 -23.08
N GLY A 459 33.64 -40.64 -24.11
CA GLY A 459 32.90 -39.47 -24.59
C GLY A 459 32.69 -38.28 -23.63
N GLY A 460 33.44 -38.20 -22.51
CA GLY A 460 33.36 -37.09 -21.56
C GLY A 460 32.35 -37.27 -20.42
N VAL A 461 32.00 -38.51 -20.06
CA VAL A 461 31.25 -38.86 -18.84
C VAL A 461 32.18 -38.87 -17.63
N ASP A 462 31.90 -38.04 -16.62
CA ASP A 462 32.70 -37.97 -15.40
C ASP A 462 32.13 -38.88 -14.29
N ALA A 463 30.81 -39.04 -14.22
CA ALA A 463 30.17 -40.03 -13.37
C ALA A 463 28.85 -40.55 -13.95
N ILE A 464 28.57 -41.83 -13.71
CA ILE A 464 27.24 -42.43 -13.95
C ILE A 464 26.61 -42.68 -12.59
N ALA A 465 25.42 -42.14 -12.39
CA ALA A 465 24.64 -42.35 -11.17
C ALA A 465 23.36 -43.11 -11.48
N PHE A 466 22.86 -43.87 -10.51
CA PHE A 466 21.57 -44.55 -10.60
C PHE A 466 20.67 -44.07 -9.48
N ASP A 467 19.51 -43.54 -9.85
CA ASP A 467 18.43 -43.29 -8.90
C ASP A 467 17.64 -44.58 -8.71
N THR A 468 17.67 -45.12 -7.49
CA THR A 468 17.08 -46.42 -7.14
C THR A 468 15.60 -46.33 -6.79
N ARG A 469 15.00 -45.13 -6.81
CA ARG A 469 13.58 -44.93 -6.50
C ARG A 469 12.70 -45.68 -7.50
N PRO A 470 11.76 -46.53 -7.04
CA PRO A 470 10.82 -47.20 -7.93
C PRO A 470 10.01 -46.17 -8.72
N VAL A 471 9.80 -46.40 -10.02
CA VAL A 471 9.00 -45.56 -10.96
C VAL A 471 9.69 -44.30 -11.49
N LEU A 472 10.41 -43.53 -10.66
CA LEU A 472 11.10 -42.29 -11.08
C LEU A 472 12.60 -42.49 -11.36
N GLY A 473 13.15 -43.61 -10.89
CA GLY A 473 14.56 -43.93 -10.97
C GLY A 473 15.06 -44.20 -12.39
N GLY A 474 16.37 -44.18 -12.56
CA GLY A 474 17.00 -44.35 -13.86
C GLY A 474 18.49 -44.02 -13.86
N LYS A 475 19.12 -44.24 -15.01
CA LYS A 475 20.53 -43.92 -15.23
C LYS A 475 20.68 -42.42 -15.45
N LEU A 476 21.54 -41.79 -14.67
CA LEU A 476 21.90 -40.38 -14.73
C LEU A 476 23.34 -40.27 -15.23
N VAL A 477 23.58 -39.31 -16.13
CA VAL A 477 24.94 -38.95 -16.55
C VAL A 477 25.29 -37.62 -15.92
N ILE A 478 26.40 -37.58 -15.19
CA ILE A 478 26.89 -36.37 -14.54
C ILE A 478 28.22 -35.99 -15.18
N GLN A 479 28.33 -34.72 -15.53
CA GLN A 479 29.55 -34.12 -16.06
C GLN A 479 29.91 -32.91 -15.21
N ALA A 480 31.17 -32.79 -14.82
CA ALA A 480 31.71 -31.76 -13.97
C ALA A 480 32.76 -30.94 -14.73
N LYS A 481 32.56 -29.63 -14.85
CA LYS A 481 33.44 -28.70 -15.55
C LYS A 481 33.99 -27.65 -14.60
N ARG A 482 35.25 -27.84 -14.16
CA ARG A 482 36.01 -26.84 -13.39
C ARG A 482 36.52 -25.72 -14.32
N TYR A 483 35.66 -24.76 -14.62
CA TYR A 483 35.91 -23.68 -15.57
C TYR A 483 36.05 -22.33 -14.86
N LYS A 484 36.86 -21.44 -15.43
CA LYS A 484 36.95 -20.04 -15.00
C LYS A 484 35.86 -19.19 -15.66
N ASN A 485 35.66 -19.39 -16.96
CA ASN A 485 34.75 -18.60 -17.78
C ASN A 485 33.39 -19.27 -17.91
N THR A 486 32.40 -18.46 -18.30
CA THR A 486 31.04 -18.90 -18.60
C THR A 486 31.03 -20.13 -19.51
N VAL A 487 30.28 -21.16 -19.11
CA VAL A 487 30.12 -22.40 -19.85
C VAL A 487 29.15 -22.18 -21.02
N GLY A 488 29.64 -22.39 -22.25
CA GLY A 488 28.86 -22.25 -23.47
C GLY A 488 28.01 -23.47 -23.81
N VAL A 489 27.13 -23.31 -24.80
CA VAL A 489 26.19 -24.34 -25.28
C VAL A 489 26.86 -25.63 -25.79
N SER A 490 28.12 -25.57 -26.20
CA SER A 490 28.87 -26.76 -26.65
C SER A 490 28.93 -27.84 -25.56
N ALA A 491 29.22 -27.47 -24.32
CA ALA A 491 29.29 -28.42 -23.21
C ALA A 491 27.93 -29.09 -22.94
N VAL A 492 26.83 -28.34 -23.06
CA VAL A 492 25.47 -28.87 -22.88
C VAL A 492 25.08 -29.80 -24.03
N ARG A 493 25.48 -29.47 -25.26
CA ARG A 493 25.27 -30.33 -26.44
C ARG A 493 26.04 -31.65 -26.33
N ASP A 494 27.28 -31.57 -25.89
CA ASP A 494 28.14 -32.74 -25.67
C ASP A 494 27.52 -33.66 -24.61
N LEU A 495 27.11 -33.10 -23.47
CA LEU A 495 26.39 -33.86 -22.43
C LEU A 495 25.12 -34.53 -22.97
N TYR A 496 24.34 -33.82 -23.79
CA TYR A 496 23.11 -34.39 -24.35
C TYR A 496 23.38 -35.57 -25.29
N GLY A 497 24.39 -35.46 -26.16
CA GLY A 497 24.81 -36.56 -27.03
C GLY A 497 25.26 -37.78 -26.22
N THR A 498 26.02 -37.53 -25.16
CA THR A 498 26.48 -38.56 -24.23
C THR A 498 25.33 -39.22 -23.47
N MET A 499 24.36 -38.44 -22.99
CA MET A 499 23.16 -38.95 -22.31
C MET A 499 22.35 -39.89 -23.22
N ILE A 500 22.17 -39.54 -24.49
CA ILE A 500 21.50 -40.40 -25.48
C ILE A 500 22.29 -41.68 -25.72
N ASN A 501 23.61 -41.57 -25.93
CA ASN A 501 24.48 -42.73 -26.18
C ASN A 501 24.49 -43.71 -24.99
N GLU A 502 24.49 -43.18 -23.77
CA GLU A 502 24.48 -43.95 -22.54
C GLU A 502 23.09 -44.49 -22.16
N GLY A 503 22.02 -44.08 -22.86
CA GLY A 503 20.64 -44.42 -22.54
C GLY A 503 20.17 -43.87 -21.18
N ALA A 504 20.70 -42.72 -20.78
CA ALA A 504 20.39 -42.08 -19.52
C ALA A 504 19.08 -41.30 -19.57
N SER A 505 18.30 -41.36 -18.48
CA SER A 505 17.02 -40.68 -18.36
C SER A 505 17.17 -39.19 -18.09
N LYS A 506 18.32 -38.76 -17.53
CA LYS A 506 18.63 -37.36 -17.26
C LYS A 506 20.15 -37.11 -17.22
N GLY A 507 20.57 -35.94 -17.70
CA GLY A 507 21.92 -35.43 -17.65
C GLY A 507 22.04 -34.30 -16.62
N ILE A 508 23.18 -34.21 -15.93
CA ILE A 508 23.49 -33.15 -15.00
C ILE A 508 24.85 -32.57 -15.36
N LEU A 509 24.90 -31.27 -15.69
CA LEU A 509 26.14 -30.53 -15.89
C LEU A 509 26.40 -29.68 -14.66
N VAL A 510 27.53 -29.90 -14.00
CA VAL A 510 27.98 -29.14 -12.84
C VAL A 510 29.19 -28.30 -13.24
N SER A 511 29.20 -27.02 -12.87
CA SER A 511 30.36 -26.16 -13.12
C SER A 511 30.72 -25.28 -11.92
N THR A 512 31.99 -24.89 -11.84
CA THR A 512 32.45 -23.82 -10.94
C THR A 512 32.14 -22.41 -11.47
N SER A 513 31.69 -22.28 -12.72
CA SER A 513 31.33 -21.00 -13.37
C SER A 513 29.85 -20.98 -13.76
N SER A 514 29.35 -19.85 -14.24
CA SER A 514 27.97 -19.67 -14.72
C SER A 514 27.79 -20.24 -16.13
N TYR A 515 26.54 -20.43 -16.56
CA TYR A 515 26.21 -20.83 -17.93
C TYR A 515 25.77 -19.63 -18.78
N GLY A 516 26.02 -19.70 -20.09
CA GLY A 516 25.52 -18.70 -21.04
C GLY A 516 24.03 -18.89 -21.37
N THR A 517 23.41 -17.89 -21.97
CA THR A 517 22.01 -17.93 -22.42
C THR A 517 21.72 -19.14 -23.30
N ASP A 518 22.55 -19.39 -24.32
CA ASP A 518 22.40 -20.49 -25.26
C ASP A 518 22.45 -21.87 -24.59
N ALA A 519 23.17 -21.99 -23.46
CA ALA A 519 23.27 -23.22 -22.70
C ALA A 519 21.94 -23.53 -21.98
N PHE A 520 21.34 -22.52 -21.34
CA PHE A 520 20.03 -22.64 -20.71
C PHE A 520 18.93 -22.92 -21.73
N GLU A 521 18.92 -22.20 -22.85
CA GLU A 521 17.95 -22.38 -23.93
C GLU A 521 18.00 -23.80 -24.51
N PHE A 522 19.22 -24.32 -24.72
CA PHE A 522 19.37 -25.68 -25.23
C PHE A 522 18.88 -26.73 -24.22
N SER A 523 19.04 -26.51 -22.90
CA SER A 523 18.61 -27.47 -21.87
C SER A 523 17.10 -27.51 -21.61
N LYS A 524 16.35 -26.45 -21.91
CA LYS A 524 14.96 -26.23 -21.46
C LYS A 524 13.98 -27.36 -21.77
N ASP A 525 14.08 -27.97 -22.96
CA ASP A 525 13.19 -29.05 -23.41
C ASP A 525 13.88 -30.42 -23.43
N LYS A 526 14.98 -30.55 -22.70
CA LYS A 526 15.78 -31.77 -22.61
C LYS A 526 15.86 -32.17 -21.15
N PRO A 527 16.00 -33.47 -20.84
CA PRO A 527 16.20 -33.90 -19.46
C PRO A 527 17.64 -33.59 -19.03
N ILE A 528 18.02 -32.32 -19.00
CA ILE A 528 19.34 -31.81 -18.61
C ILE A 528 19.14 -30.79 -17.50
N GLU A 529 19.90 -30.95 -16.42
CA GLU A 529 19.96 -30.00 -15.31
C GLU A 529 21.32 -29.32 -15.31
N LEU A 530 21.32 -27.98 -15.24
CA LEU A 530 22.52 -27.16 -15.18
C LEU A 530 22.69 -26.65 -13.76
N ILE A 531 23.81 -26.98 -13.14
CA ILE A 531 24.20 -26.57 -11.79
C ILE A 531 25.46 -25.72 -11.93
N ASP A 532 25.36 -24.43 -11.65
CA ASP A 532 26.47 -23.49 -11.75
C ASP A 532 27.24 -23.43 -10.43
N GLY A 533 28.25 -22.55 -10.35
CA GLY A 533 29.09 -22.44 -9.16
C GLY A 533 28.29 -22.16 -7.88
N ARG A 534 27.24 -21.33 -7.97
CA ARG A 534 26.39 -20.99 -6.84
C ARG A 534 25.52 -22.19 -6.43
N GLY A 535 24.87 -22.84 -7.40
CA GLY A 535 24.10 -24.06 -7.16
C GLY A 535 24.94 -25.20 -6.60
N LEU A 536 26.20 -25.35 -7.01
CA LEU A 536 27.11 -26.36 -6.48
C LEU A 536 27.45 -26.11 -5.01
N LEU A 537 27.75 -24.87 -4.62
CA LEU A 537 28.02 -24.51 -3.24
C LEU A 537 26.82 -24.80 -2.33
N TYR A 538 25.61 -24.48 -2.80
CA TYR A 538 24.37 -24.81 -2.10
C TYR A 538 24.22 -26.33 -1.88
N LEU A 539 24.38 -27.15 -2.92
CA LEU A 539 24.24 -28.60 -2.81
C LEU A 539 25.29 -29.24 -1.89
N LEU A 540 26.53 -28.72 -1.92
CA LEU A 540 27.58 -29.17 -1.00
C LEU A 540 27.18 -28.90 0.46
N ASP A 541 26.54 -27.76 0.72
CA ASP A 541 26.11 -27.41 2.06
C ASP A 541 24.99 -28.32 2.60
N GLU A 542 24.01 -28.66 1.76
CA GLU A 542 22.94 -29.60 2.10
C GLU A 542 23.46 -30.96 2.59
N VAL A 543 24.64 -31.39 2.10
CA VAL A 543 25.32 -32.62 2.55
C VAL A 543 26.39 -32.39 3.63
N GLY A 544 26.39 -31.21 4.25
CA GLY A 544 27.28 -30.80 5.34
C GLY A 544 28.71 -30.51 4.91
N VAL A 545 28.96 -30.21 3.63
CA VAL A 545 30.28 -29.91 3.07
C VAL A 545 30.36 -28.41 2.78
N LYS A 546 31.08 -27.68 3.63
CA LYS A 546 31.35 -26.26 3.40
C LYS A 546 32.51 -26.09 2.41
N ALA A 547 32.32 -25.29 1.36
CA ALA A 547 33.32 -24.99 0.35
C ALA A 547 33.19 -23.54 -0.16
N LYS A 548 34.17 -23.05 -0.92
CA LYS A 548 34.10 -21.75 -1.59
C LYS A 548 34.61 -21.83 -3.03
N ILE A 549 34.22 -20.86 -3.86
CA ILE A 549 34.75 -20.69 -5.21
C ILE A 549 35.37 -19.31 -5.29
N ILE A 550 36.70 -19.26 -5.31
CA ILE A 550 37.47 -18.04 -5.59
C ILE A 550 38.19 -18.28 -6.91
N MET A 551 37.84 -17.47 -7.91
CA MET A 551 38.47 -17.56 -9.22
C MET A 551 39.95 -17.14 -9.12
N PRO A 552 40.88 -17.96 -9.61
CA PRO A 552 42.29 -17.61 -9.62
C PRO A 552 42.54 -16.45 -10.60
N SER A 553 43.23 -15.43 -10.10
CA SER A 553 43.58 -14.16 -10.74
C SER A 553 44.14 -14.29 -12.14
#